data_AF-A0A7K1LTD5-F1
#
_entry.id   AF-A0A7K1LTD5-F1
#
_cell.length_a   1.000
_cell.length_b   1.000
_cell.length_c   1.000
_cell.angle_alpha   90.00
_cell.angle_beta   90.00
_cell.angle_gamma   90.00
#
_symmetry.space_group_name_H-M   'P 1'
#
loop_
_entity.id
_entity.type
_entity.pdbx_description
1 polymer ?
#
loop_
_entity_poly.entity_id
_entity_poly.type
_entity_poly.pdbx_seq_one_letter_code
_entity_poly.pdbx_strand_id
1 'polypeptide(L)'
;LNIVTGRNDVQADSLQATPRAADGSEKPQLAIDSSALGGMYAGAIRLVGTEQGVGVRLAGDMAASGGDIRIDASGKLSLAQASSQGDLKIAAQAVELNGKTYAGGSAEIRSAEELVNRQSLAARERIALEAAHIDNAGVIEAGVEP
;
A
#
# COMPACT_ATOMS: atom_id res chain seq x y z
N LEU A 1 3.98 11.66 -5.95
CA LEU A 1 4.04 10.51 -6.89
C LEU A 1 2.66 9.89 -6.98
N ASN A 2 2.11 9.71 -8.18
CA ASN A 2 0.83 9.04 -8.39
C ASN A 2 1.05 7.88 -9.37
N ILE A 3 0.61 6.69 -9.00
CA ILE A 3 0.73 5.47 -9.79
C ILE A 3 -0.66 4.88 -9.96
N VAL A 4 -1.07 4.63 -11.20
CA VAL A 4 -2.34 3.96 -11.54
C VAL A 4 -2.00 2.77 -12.43
N THR A 5 -2.47 1.59 -12.05
CA THR A 5 -2.20 0.33 -12.76
C THR A 5 -3.48 -0.47 -12.97
N GLY A 6 -3.43 -1.39 -13.94
CA GLY A 6 -4.59 -2.10 -14.46
C GLY A 6 -5.29 -1.34 -15.58
N ARG A 7 -6.43 -1.86 -16.01
CA ARG A 7 -7.22 -1.33 -17.13
C ARG A 7 -8.16 -0.23 -16.61
N ASN A 8 -7.84 1.03 -16.89
CA ASN A 8 -8.53 2.19 -16.33
C ASN A 8 -8.83 3.25 -17.37
N ASP A 9 -9.93 3.97 -17.16
CA ASP A 9 -10.09 5.33 -17.66
C ASP A 9 -9.56 6.28 -16.58
N VAL A 10 -8.58 7.12 -16.94
CA VAL A 10 -7.90 8.03 -15.99
C VAL A 10 -8.17 9.47 -16.38
N GLN A 11 -8.78 10.24 -15.47
CA GLN A 11 -8.99 11.67 -15.67
C GLN A 11 -7.65 12.41 -15.62
N ALA A 12 -7.35 13.23 -16.62
CA ALA A 12 -6.02 13.84 -16.78
C ALA A 12 -5.67 14.87 -15.69
N ASP A 13 -6.68 15.54 -15.13
CA ASP A 13 -6.54 16.61 -14.14
C ASP A 13 -6.49 16.09 -12.71
N SER A 14 -7.39 15.16 -12.36
CA SER A 14 -7.54 14.61 -11.00
C SER A 14 -6.75 13.32 -10.80
N LEU A 15 -6.37 12.65 -11.90
CA LEU A 15 -5.83 11.30 -11.92
C LEU A 15 -6.79 10.27 -11.31
N GLN A 16 -8.08 10.60 -11.16
CA GLN A 16 -9.08 9.64 -10.70
C GLN A 16 -9.16 8.49 -11.70
N ALA A 17 -9.04 7.27 -11.19
CA ALA A 17 -9.05 6.05 -11.99
C ALA A 17 -10.41 5.35 -11.85
N THR A 18 -11.05 5.11 -12.99
CA THR A 18 -12.27 4.29 -13.08
C THR A 18 -11.89 2.97 -13.73
N PRO A 19 -12.06 1.82 -13.04
CA PRO A 19 -11.75 0.51 -13.60
C PRO A 19 -12.60 0.23 -14.85
N ARG A 20 -11.98 -0.32 -15.89
CA ARG A 20 -12.70 -0.82 -17.08
C ARG A 20 -13.09 -2.28 -16.88
N ALA A 21 -14.21 -2.68 -17.46
CA ALA A 21 -14.64 -4.08 -17.46
C ALA A 21 -13.59 -4.99 -18.11
N ALA A 22 -13.39 -6.20 -17.57
CA ALA A 22 -12.49 -7.19 -18.13
C ALA A 22 -12.82 -7.46 -19.63
N ASP A 23 -11.79 -7.54 -20.47
CA ASP A 23 -11.93 -7.86 -21.90
C ASP A 23 -11.55 -9.31 -22.23
N GLY A 24 -11.28 -10.12 -21.20
CA GLY A 24 -10.89 -11.52 -21.35
C GLY A 24 -9.41 -11.74 -21.70
N SER A 25 -8.57 -10.69 -21.72
CA SER A 25 -7.13 -10.88 -21.82
C SER A 25 -6.56 -11.60 -20.59
N GLU A 26 -5.46 -12.31 -20.76
CA GLU A 26 -4.71 -12.85 -19.63
C GLU A 26 -4.26 -11.72 -18.70
N LYS A 27 -4.37 -11.94 -17.39
CA LYS A 27 -3.95 -10.99 -16.38
C LYS A 27 -2.48 -11.22 -16.02
N PRO A 28 -1.67 -10.16 -15.85
CA PRO A 28 -0.34 -10.32 -15.27
C PRO A 28 -0.44 -10.80 -13.82
N GLN A 29 0.62 -11.42 -13.31
CA GLN A 29 0.67 -11.80 -11.89
C GLN A 29 0.79 -10.56 -10.98
N LEU A 30 1.59 -9.59 -11.42
CA LEU A 30 1.86 -8.35 -10.68
C LEU A 30 1.59 -7.14 -11.59
N ALA A 31 0.87 -6.17 -11.05
CA ALA A 31 0.68 -4.85 -11.64
C ALA A 31 1.94 -4.00 -11.50
N ILE A 32 2.67 -4.20 -10.39
CA ILE A 32 3.94 -3.55 -10.09
C ILE A 32 4.85 -4.58 -9.44
N ASP A 33 6.10 -4.62 -9.91
CA ASP A 33 7.20 -5.26 -9.22
C ASP A 33 8.38 -4.29 -9.14
N SER A 34 8.63 -3.74 -7.96
CA SER A 34 9.67 -2.73 -7.76
C SER A 34 11.05 -3.32 -7.42
N SER A 35 11.25 -4.64 -7.50
CA SER A 35 12.49 -5.29 -7.05
C SER A 35 13.75 -4.81 -7.76
N ALA A 36 13.63 -4.34 -9.00
CA ALA A 36 14.73 -3.79 -9.79
C ALA A 36 14.75 -2.25 -9.81
N LEU A 37 13.77 -1.59 -9.20
CA LEU A 37 13.55 -0.14 -9.33
C LEU A 37 14.13 0.67 -8.15
N GLY A 38 14.57 0.00 -7.07
CA GLY A 38 14.96 0.66 -5.84
C GLY A 38 13.74 1.21 -5.08
N GLY A 39 13.95 2.27 -4.30
CA GLY A 39 12.90 2.88 -3.48
C GLY A 39 12.07 3.95 -4.20
N MET A 40 10.89 4.25 -3.65
CA MET A 40 9.99 5.32 -4.10
C MET A 40 9.97 6.45 -3.07
N TYR A 41 10.44 7.63 -3.47
CA TYR A 41 10.57 8.80 -2.59
C TYR A 41 9.83 10.00 -3.20
N ALA A 42 8.89 10.61 -2.47
CA ALA A 42 8.15 11.78 -2.93
C ALA A 42 7.58 12.59 -1.76
N GLY A 43 7.03 13.79 -2.01
CA GLY A 43 6.33 14.56 -0.97
C GLY A 43 5.10 13.83 -0.42
N ALA A 44 4.33 13.20 -1.31
CA ALA A 44 3.22 12.29 -1.00
C ALA A 44 3.15 11.19 -2.07
N ILE A 45 2.62 10.02 -1.72
CA ILE A 45 2.54 8.85 -2.60
C ILE A 45 1.10 8.34 -2.66
N ARG A 46 0.58 8.16 -3.88
CA ARG A 46 -0.70 7.49 -4.14
C ARG A 46 -0.50 6.35 -5.14
N LEU A 47 -1.01 5.17 -4.83
CA LEU A 47 -1.00 3.99 -5.69
C LEU A 47 -2.41 3.43 -5.80
N VAL A 48 -2.88 3.22 -7.03
CA VAL A 48 -4.17 2.58 -7.31
C VAL A 48 -3.94 1.43 -8.29
N GLY A 49 -4.19 0.20 -7.87
CA GLY A 49 -4.18 -1.00 -8.70
C GLY A 49 -5.59 -1.58 -8.78
N THR A 50 -6.23 -1.46 -9.93
CA THR A 50 -7.67 -1.75 -10.05
C THR A 50 -8.00 -3.14 -10.55
N GLU A 51 -6.99 -3.91 -10.97
CA GLU A 51 -7.21 -5.20 -11.59
C GLU A 51 -7.35 -6.31 -10.54
N GLN A 52 -8.55 -6.86 -10.43
CA GLN A 52 -8.91 -7.87 -9.43
C GLN A 52 -7.98 -9.09 -9.49
N GLY A 53 -7.38 -9.42 -8.35
CA GLY A 53 -6.46 -10.55 -8.17
C GLY A 53 -5.03 -10.30 -8.67
N VAL A 54 -4.74 -9.15 -9.28
CA VAL A 54 -3.39 -8.80 -9.72
C VAL A 54 -2.63 -8.17 -8.56
N GLY A 55 -1.49 -8.74 -8.19
CA GLY A 55 -0.73 -8.31 -7.02
C GLY A 55 0.12 -7.05 -7.24
N VAL A 56 0.61 -6.49 -6.15
CA VAL A 56 1.53 -5.35 -6.11
C VAL A 56 2.71 -5.72 -5.20
N ARG A 57 3.92 -5.74 -5.73
CA ARG A 57 5.15 -5.98 -4.97
C ARG A 57 6.04 -4.73 -4.95
N LEU A 58 6.10 -4.10 -3.79
CA LEU A 58 6.91 -2.90 -3.53
C LEU A 58 8.11 -3.33 -2.68
N ALA A 59 9.10 -3.91 -3.35
CA ALA A 59 10.27 -4.54 -2.73
C ALA A 59 11.37 -3.54 -2.32
N GLY A 60 11.27 -2.28 -2.74
CA GLY A 60 12.14 -1.20 -2.27
C GLY A 60 11.44 -0.29 -1.28
N ASP A 61 12.25 0.48 -0.53
CA ASP A 61 11.77 1.43 0.47
C ASP A 61 10.80 2.45 -0.12
N MET A 62 9.71 2.72 0.57
CA MET A 62 8.77 3.78 0.23
C MET A 62 8.84 4.90 1.26
N ALA A 63 9.03 6.15 0.84
CA ALA A 63 9.01 7.28 1.76
C ALA A 63 8.23 8.49 1.22
N ALA A 64 7.26 8.97 2.00
CA ALA A 64 6.56 10.23 1.77
C ALA A 64 7.09 11.31 2.73
N SER A 65 7.86 12.26 2.20
CA SER A 65 8.66 13.21 2.98
C SER A 65 7.90 14.41 3.55
N GLY A 66 6.64 14.61 3.17
CA GLY A 66 5.84 15.74 3.67
C GLY A 66 4.35 15.49 3.71
N GLY A 67 3.92 14.25 3.51
CA GLY A 67 2.51 13.89 3.42
C GLY A 67 2.31 12.39 3.39
N ASP A 68 1.16 12.00 2.88
CA ASP A 68 0.62 10.67 3.08
C ASP A 68 1.17 9.63 2.11
N ILE A 69 1.09 8.37 2.53
CA ILE A 69 1.14 7.21 1.63
C ILE A 69 -0.29 6.64 1.57
N ARG A 70 -0.87 6.59 0.37
CA ARG A 70 -2.18 5.97 0.10
C ARG A 70 -2.06 4.86 -0.93
N ILE A 71 -2.48 3.66 -0.60
CA ILE A 71 -2.43 2.48 -1.47
C ILE A 71 -3.81 1.83 -1.52
N ASP A 72 -4.35 1.66 -2.72
CA ASP A 72 -5.55 0.88 -3.00
C ASP A 72 -5.20 -0.18 -4.05
N ALA A 73 -5.24 -1.46 -3.68
CA ALA A 73 -4.87 -2.57 -4.54
C ALA A 73 -5.97 -3.64 -4.56
N SER A 74 -6.53 -3.92 -5.73
CA SER A 74 -7.54 -4.97 -5.94
C SER A 74 -6.98 -6.41 -5.89
N GLY A 75 -5.77 -6.59 -5.38
CA GLY A 75 -5.10 -7.87 -5.21
C GLY A 75 -4.19 -7.85 -3.98
N LYS A 76 -3.24 -8.78 -3.91
CA LYS A 76 -2.29 -8.87 -2.80
C LYS A 76 -1.25 -7.75 -2.87
N LEU A 77 -1.06 -7.02 -1.77
CA LEU A 77 0.01 -6.06 -1.57
C LEU A 77 1.14 -6.69 -0.75
N SER A 78 2.36 -6.67 -1.27
CA SER A 78 3.59 -6.96 -0.53
C SER A 78 4.44 -5.70 -0.46
N LEU A 79 4.60 -5.15 0.74
CA LEU A 79 5.32 -3.91 1.00
C LEU A 79 6.60 -4.21 1.79
N ALA A 80 7.74 -3.69 1.33
CA ALA A 80 8.99 -3.67 2.08
C ALA A 80 8.91 -2.61 3.19
N GLN A 81 9.95 -1.78 3.34
CA GLN A 81 9.93 -0.68 4.30
C GLN A 81 9.06 0.48 3.78
N ALA A 82 8.28 1.11 4.66
CA ALA A 82 7.49 2.29 4.34
C ALA A 82 7.52 3.34 5.46
N SER A 83 7.65 4.62 5.09
CA SER A 83 7.62 5.74 6.04
C SER A 83 6.83 6.91 5.46
N SER A 84 5.81 7.35 6.17
CA SER A 84 5.06 8.56 5.84
C SER A 84 5.24 9.60 6.94
N GLN A 85 5.49 10.85 6.57
CA GLN A 85 5.42 11.98 7.51
C GLN A 85 3.96 12.31 7.91
N GLY A 86 2.98 11.91 7.11
CA GLY A 86 1.56 12.02 7.39
C GLY A 86 0.92 10.67 7.69
N ASP A 87 -0.27 10.47 7.12
CA ASP A 87 -1.03 9.23 7.27
C ASP A 87 -0.52 8.12 6.33
N LEU A 88 -0.61 6.88 6.80
CA LEU A 88 -0.52 5.68 5.97
C LEU A 88 -1.92 5.08 5.82
N LYS A 89 -2.43 4.99 4.59
CA LYS A 89 -3.72 4.34 4.30
C LYS A 89 -3.53 3.24 3.27
N ILE A 90 -3.87 2.01 3.62
CA ILE A 90 -3.74 0.83 2.77
C ILE A 90 -5.09 0.12 2.71
N ALA A 91 -5.58 -0.14 1.50
CA ALA A 91 -6.68 -1.05 1.22
C ALA A 91 -6.20 -2.09 0.21
N ALA A 92 -6.31 -3.38 0.54
CA ALA A 92 -5.97 -4.44 -0.40
C ALA A 92 -6.80 -5.72 -0.19
N GLN A 93 -6.70 -6.68 -1.12
CA GLN A 93 -7.26 -8.01 -0.89
C GLN A 93 -6.53 -8.69 0.29
N ALA A 94 -5.21 -8.78 0.21
CA ALA A 94 -4.32 -9.23 1.27
C ALA A 94 -3.14 -8.25 1.41
N VAL A 95 -2.61 -8.07 2.61
CA VAL A 95 -1.50 -7.15 2.89
C VAL A 95 -0.38 -7.88 3.62
N GLU A 96 0.84 -7.79 3.08
CA GLU A 96 2.07 -8.23 3.75
C GLU A 96 2.99 -7.02 3.98
N LEU A 97 3.20 -6.68 5.25
CA LEU A 97 4.21 -5.73 5.68
C LEU A 97 5.49 -6.51 6.02
N ASN A 98 6.42 -6.55 5.07
CA ASN A 98 7.67 -7.30 5.16
C ASN A 98 8.81 -6.49 5.78
N GLY A 99 8.70 -5.17 5.79
CA GLY A 99 9.64 -4.23 6.38
C GLY A 99 9.03 -3.41 7.51
N LYS A 100 9.86 -2.55 8.12
CA LYS A 100 9.38 -1.54 9.06
C LYS A 100 8.41 -0.59 8.35
N THR A 101 7.26 -0.35 8.95
CA THR A 101 6.24 0.57 8.46
C THR A 101 5.98 1.62 9.52
N TYR A 102 6.09 2.90 9.15
CA TYR A 102 5.86 4.02 10.06
C TYR A 102 4.93 5.08 9.45
N ALA A 103 3.98 5.56 10.25
CA ALA A 103 3.15 6.72 9.94
C ALA A 103 3.38 7.84 10.98
N GLY A 104 3.79 9.01 10.51
CA GLY A 104 3.93 10.22 11.32
C GLY A 104 2.61 10.78 11.83
N GLY A 105 1.49 10.37 11.23
CA GLY A 105 0.12 10.55 11.74
C GLY A 105 -0.50 9.22 12.16
N SER A 106 -1.59 8.85 11.49
CA SER A 106 -2.30 7.58 11.72
C SER A 106 -1.99 6.53 10.64
N ALA A 107 -1.98 5.25 11.03
CA ALA A 107 -1.95 4.13 10.10
C ALA A 107 -3.32 3.43 10.05
N GLU A 108 -3.90 3.33 8.85
CA GLU A 108 -5.17 2.66 8.58
C GLU A 108 -4.94 1.58 7.52
N ILE A 109 -5.10 0.31 7.89
CA ILE A 109 -4.89 -0.81 6.99
C ILE A 109 -6.15 -1.67 6.96
N ARG A 110 -6.73 -1.78 5.78
CA ARG A 110 -7.86 -2.65 5.47
C ARG A 110 -7.42 -3.76 4.53
N SER A 111 -7.64 -4.99 4.93
CA SER A 111 -7.51 -6.17 4.10
C SER A 111 -8.84 -6.91 4.05
N ALA A 112 -9.25 -7.35 2.86
CA ALA A 112 -10.44 -8.21 2.74
C ALA A 112 -10.18 -9.62 3.31
N GLU A 113 -8.93 -10.07 3.29
CA GLU A 113 -8.49 -11.40 3.70
C GLU A 113 -7.51 -11.27 4.88
N GLU A 114 -6.22 -11.36 4.61
CA GLU A 114 -5.16 -11.42 5.62
C GLU A 114 -4.30 -10.15 5.66
N LEU A 115 -4.00 -9.69 6.87
CA LEU A 115 -2.92 -8.76 7.14
C LEU A 115 -1.79 -9.47 7.90
N VAL A 116 -0.62 -9.55 7.28
CA VAL A 116 0.61 -10.06 7.91
C VAL A 116 1.56 -8.91 8.21
N ASN A 117 1.91 -8.71 9.48
CA ASN A 117 3.00 -7.83 9.89
C ASN A 117 4.21 -8.66 10.35
N ARG A 118 5.32 -8.61 9.61
CA ARG A 118 6.54 -9.39 9.91
C ARG A 118 7.57 -8.64 10.75
N GLN A 119 7.47 -7.31 10.83
CA GLN A 119 8.41 -6.47 11.57
C GLN A 119 7.63 -5.46 12.42
N SER A 120 7.89 -4.16 12.29
CA SER A 120 7.18 -3.13 13.05
C SER A 120 6.16 -2.41 12.19
N LEU A 121 4.95 -2.26 12.70
CA LEU A 121 3.99 -1.25 12.27
C LEU A 121 3.84 -0.23 13.40
N ALA A 122 4.34 0.97 13.18
CA ALA A 122 4.31 2.04 14.17
C ALA A 122 3.56 3.26 13.64
N ALA A 123 2.86 3.97 14.53
CA ALA A 123 2.25 5.25 14.20
C ALA A 123 2.37 6.23 15.37
N ARG A 124 2.52 7.52 15.06
CA ARG A 124 2.55 8.57 16.08
C ARG A 124 1.22 8.71 16.81
N GLU A 125 0.11 8.57 16.10
CA GLU A 125 -1.22 8.81 16.67
C GLU A 125 -1.99 7.52 16.92
N ARG A 126 -2.48 6.90 15.85
CA ARG A 126 -3.42 5.77 15.92
C ARG A 126 -3.05 4.71 14.90
N ILE A 127 -3.29 3.46 15.27
CA ILE A 127 -3.31 2.34 14.32
C ILE A 127 -4.73 1.76 14.27
N ALA A 128 -5.28 1.59 13.07
CA ALA A 128 -6.50 0.84 12.81
C ALA A 128 -6.24 -0.27 11.80
N LEU A 129 -6.51 -1.50 12.21
CA LEU A 129 -6.37 -2.68 11.37
C LEU A 129 -7.72 -3.37 11.24
N GLU A 130 -8.13 -3.64 10.00
CA GLU A 130 -9.35 -4.37 9.67
C GLU A 130 -8.98 -5.47 8.68
N ALA A 131 -9.11 -6.73 9.09
CA ALA A 131 -8.85 -7.90 8.26
C ALA A 131 -9.65 -9.10 8.78
N ALA A 132 -9.88 -10.11 7.92
CA ALA A 132 -10.48 -11.37 8.36
C ALA A 132 -9.51 -12.16 9.25
N HIS A 133 -8.20 -12.08 8.95
CA HIS A 133 -7.13 -12.62 9.78
C HIS A 133 -6.00 -11.60 9.91
N ILE A 134 -5.46 -11.45 11.13
CA ILE A 134 -4.29 -10.64 11.40
C ILE A 134 -3.22 -11.55 12.00
N ASP A 135 -2.13 -11.74 11.27
CA ASP A 135 -0.91 -12.36 11.78
C ASP A 135 0.12 -11.28 12.07
N ASN A 136 0.55 -11.19 13.32
CA ASN A 136 1.60 -10.28 13.74
C ASN A 136 2.77 -11.07 14.32
N ALA A 137 3.85 -11.15 13.54
CA ALA A 137 5.11 -11.77 13.93
C ALA A 137 6.14 -10.75 14.46
N GLY A 138 5.77 -9.47 14.58
CA GLY A 138 6.62 -8.42 15.15
C GLY A 138 5.89 -7.51 16.13
N VAL A 139 5.99 -6.19 15.95
CA VAL A 139 5.45 -5.19 16.89
C VAL A 139 4.43 -4.30 16.19
N ILE A 140 3.34 -4.00 16.89
CA ILE A 140 2.34 -2.99 16.50
C ILE A 140 2.24 -1.99 17.65
N GLU A 141 2.58 -0.73 17.41
CA GLU A 141 2.60 0.30 18.45
C GLU A 141 2.10 1.66 17.94
N ALA A 142 1.18 2.25 18.70
CA ALA A 142 0.67 3.60 18.44
C ALA A 142 1.16 4.54 19.54
N GLY A 143 1.25 5.84 19.24
CA GLY A 143 1.71 6.82 20.22
C GLY A 143 3.23 6.98 20.27
N VAL A 144 3.95 6.53 19.25
CA VAL A 144 5.43 6.53 19.24
C VAL A 144 6.00 7.56 18.27
N GLU A 145 7.02 8.29 18.72
CA GLU A 145 7.83 9.19 17.89
C GLU A 145 9.27 8.64 17.90
N PRO A 146 9.67 7.89 16.85
CA PRO A 146 10.93 7.17 16.79
C PRO A 146 12.16 8.07 16.60
#